data_AF-A0A318TZA2-F1
#
_entry.id   AF-A0A318TZA2-F1
#
_cell.length_a   1.000
_cell.length_b   1.000
_cell.length_c   1.000
_cell.angle_alpha   90.00
_cell.angle_beta   90.00
_cell.angle_gamma   90.00
#
_symmetry.space_group_name_H-M   'P 1'
#
loop_
_entity.id
_entity.type
_entity.pdbx_description
1 polymer ?
#
loop_
_entity_poly.entity_id
_entity_poly.type
_entity_poly.pdbx_seq_one_letter_code
_entity_poly.pdbx_strand_id
1 'polypeptide(L)'
;MKRREFLAATASAAALVPLAARAEMAMSPAEKPVSPMQWTDENGLTRFLKVDTDPVTDDLGKYPRCPYCGMMRGMFPASRHLIVYENDTVDGTCSIHCAAISLALNMDAGPKTIYAGDAGAEGEMKPLADTAAMTYVIDPAKPGTMSAVSKLAYADRTKAEAAASAGATLADFDAALMAAYVEMAKDTTMIRKRRGEKRHEMGMKMPGSN
;
A
#
# COMPACT_ATOMS: atom_id res chain seq x y z
N MET A 1 7.06 22.82 -25.97
CA MET A 1 5.85 22.46 -26.76
C MET A 1 4.64 22.50 -25.84
N LYS A 2 3.64 23.35 -26.14
CA LYS A 2 2.49 23.63 -25.26
C LYS A 2 1.40 22.56 -25.43
N ARG A 3 1.18 21.72 -24.41
CA ARG A 3 0.17 20.64 -24.37
C ARG A 3 -1.29 21.09 -24.59
N ARG A 4 -1.58 22.39 -24.52
CA ARG A 4 -2.95 22.94 -24.62
C ARG A 4 -3.47 23.07 -26.05
N GLU A 5 -2.60 23.17 -27.06
CA GLU A 5 -3.04 23.38 -28.45
C GLU A 5 -3.42 22.09 -29.17
N PHE A 6 -2.98 20.92 -28.69
CA PHE A 6 -3.36 19.63 -29.27
C PHE A 6 -4.78 19.18 -28.88
N LEU A 7 -5.30 19.67 -27.75
CA LEU A 7 -6.60 19.26 -27.22
C LEU A 7 -7.78 20.15 -27.67
N ALA A 8 -7.51 21.26 -28.36
CA ALA A 8 -8.52 22.29 -28.65
C ALA A 8 -9.01 22.32 -30.10
N ALA A 9 -8.53 21.42 -30.98
CA ALA A 9 -8.93 21.41 -32.38
C ALA A 9 -9.78 20.17 -32.70
N THR A 10 -11.11 20.31 -32.56
CA THR A 10 -12.17 19.83 -33.47
C THR A 10 -13.51 19.71 -32.72
N ALA A 11 -14.21 20.83 -32.62
CA ALA A 11 -15.65 20.82 -32.38
C ALA A 11 -16.31 21.68 -33.46
N SER A 12 -16.68 21.04 -34.57
CA SER A 12 -17.60 21.60 -35.54
C SER A 12 -19.00 21.07 -35.21
N ALA A 13 -19.91 21.98 -34.89
CA ALA A 13 -21.28 21.68 -34.53
C ALA A 13 -22.06 21.08 -35.72
N ALA A 14 -22.69 19.92 -35.50
CA ALA A 14 -23.79 19.41 -36.34
C ALA A 14 -24.79 18.61 -35.48
N ALA A 15 -26.03 19.06 -35.50
CA ALA A 15 -27.29 18.39 -35.14
C ALA A 15 -27.36 17.59 -33.81
N LEU A 16 -27.98 18.22 -32.79
CA LEU A 16 -28.46 17.57 -31.58
C LEU A 16 -29.72 16.72 -31.87
N VAL A 17 -29.50 15.42 -32.01
CA VAL A 17 -30.49 14.37 -31.68
C VAL A 17 -30.00 13.74 -30.37
N PRO A 18 -30.85 13.36 -29.39
CA PRO A 18 -30.37 12.85 -28.11
C PRO A 18 -29.76 11.45 -28.30
N LEU A 19 -28.49 11.41 -28.70
CA LEU A 19 -27.71 10.20 -28.91
C LEU A 19 -27.46 9.44 -27.59
N ALA A 20 -27.51 10.15 -26.45
CA ALA A 20 -27.26 9.58 -25.13
C ALA A 20 -28.23 8.44 -24.78
N ALA A 21 -29.53 8.63 -25.01
CA ALA A 21 -30.54 7.63 -24.65
C ALA A 21 -30.51 6.37 -25.54
N ARG A 22 -29.98 6.47 -26.77
CA ARG A 22 -29.81 5.31 -27.66
C ARG A 22 -28.49 4.57 -27.43
N ALA A 23 -27.45 5.26 -26.98
CA ALA A 23 -26.17 4.65 -26.63
C ALA A 23 -26.30 3.74 -25.39
N GLU A 24 -27.03 4.16 -24.37
CA GLU A 24 -27.25 3.37 -23.14
C GLU A 24 -28.03 2.06 -23.39
N MET A 25 -28.93 2.04 -24.38
CA MET A 25 -29.72 0.85 -24.72
C MET A 25 -28.97 -0.19 -25.57
N ALA A 26 -27.83 0.17 -26.16
CA ALA A 26 -27.04 -0.71 -27.03
C ALA A 26 -25.81 -1.32 -26.36
N MET A 27 -25.50 -0.91 -25.12
CA MET A 27 -24.36 -1.41 -24.34
C MET A 27 -24.70 -2.73 -23.67
N SER A 28 -23.81 -3.71 -23.77
CA SER A 28 -23.91 -4.93 -22.96
C SER A 28 -23.91 -4.57 -21.45
N PRO A 29 -24.41 -5.44 -20.56
CA PRO A 29 -24.39 -5.17 -19.12
C PRO A 29 -22.99 -4.82 -18.56
N ALA A 30 -21.93 -5.31 -19.21
CA ALA A 30 -20.53 -5.02 -18.88
C ALA A 30 -20.04 -3.63 -19.34
N GLU A 31 -20.80 -2.94 -20.18
CA GLU A 31 -20.43 -1.67 -20.82
C GLU A 31 -21.26 -0.48 -20.29
N LYS A 32 -22.26 -0.74 -19.44
CA LYS A 32 -23.03 0.34 -18.84
C LYS A 32 -22.13 1.14 -17.90
N PRO A 33 -22.08 2.49 -18.02
CA PRO A 33 -21.31 3.31 -17.10
C PRO A 33 -21.90 3.18 -15.69
N VAL A 34 -21.17 2.52 -14.81
CA VAL A 34 -21.44 2.50 -13.36
C VAL A 34 -20.61 3.58 -12.68
N SER A 35 -21.02 4.01 -11.48
CA SER A 35 -20.20 4.91 -10.68
C SER A 35 -18.87 4.24 -10.27
N PRO A 36 -17.79 5.00 -10.02
CA PRO A 36 -16.54 4.43 -9.51
C PRO A 36 -16.75 3.51 -8.29
N MET A 37 -17.62 3.93 -7.36
CA MET A 37 -17.91 3.16 -6.14
C MET A 37 -18.58 1.81 -6.44
N GLN A 38 -19.58 1.79 -7.32
CA GLN A 38 -20.22 0.54 -7.74
C GLN A 38 -19.21 -0.39 -8.44
N TRP A 39 -18.34 0.18 -9.29
CA TRP A 39 -17.28 -0.60 -9.90
C TRP A 39 -16.34 -1.19 -8.86
N THR A 40 -15.91 -0.43 -7.86
CA THR A 40 -15.00 -0.91 -6.82
C THR A 40 -15.65 -1.85 -5.81
N ASP A 41 -16.95 -1.75 -5.55
CA ASP A 41 -17.66 -2.74 -4.72
C ASP A 41 -17.63 -4.12 -5.37
N GLU A 42 -17.81 -4.18 -6.69
CA GLU A 42 -17.76 -5.44 -7.46
C GLU A 42 -16.33 -5.86 -7.81
N ASN A 43 -15.47 -4.88 -8.10
CA ASN A 43 -14.16 -5.10 -8.73
C ASN A 43 -12.93 -4.70 -7.94
N GLY A 44 -13.12 -4.13 -6.76
CA GLY A 44 -12.07 -3.62 -5.89
C GLY A 44 -11.10 -4.71 -5.43
N LEU A 45 -9.90 -4.30 -5.05
CA LEU A 45 -8.82 -5.23 -4.71
C LEU A 45 -8.99 -5.86 -3.31
N THR A 46 -9.82 -5.26 -2.45
CA THR A 46 -10.19 -5.84 -1.15
C THR A 46 -10.94 -7.16 -1.27
N ARG A 47 -11.58 -7.46 -2.42
CA ARG A 47 -12.25 -8.76 -2.65
C ARG A 47 -11.29 -9.96 -2.59
N PHE A 48 -9.99 -9.74 -2.76
CA PHE A 48 -8.96 -10.79 -2.64
C PHE A 48 -8.40 -10.91 -1.21
N LEU A 49 -8.75 -9.99 -0.32
CA LEU A 49 -8.36 -10.01 1.07
C LEU A 49 -9.33 -10.86 1.89
N LYS A 50 -8.84 -11.40 2.99
CA LYS A 50 -9.64 -12.21 3.91
C LYS A 50 -10.46 -11.28 4.82
N VAL A 51 -11.75 -11.58 4.98
CA VAL A 51 -12.58 -10.99 6.04
C VAL A 51 -12.23 -11.64 7.38
N ASP A 52 -11.87 -10.85 8.38
CA ASP A 52 -11.45 -11.35 9.70
C ASP A 52 -11.72 -10.30 10.79
N THR A 53 -12.63 -10.62 11.70
CA THR A 53 -13.05 -9.73 12.80
C THR A 53 -12.16 -9.83 14.04
N ASP A 54 -11.20 -10.76 14.07
CA ASP A 54 -10.19 -10.90 15.14
C ASP A 54 -8.77 -10.94 14.54
N PRO A 55 -8.35 -9.91 13.79
CA PRO A 55 -7.19 -10.01 12.90
C PRO A 55 -5.85 -10.09 13.63
N VAL A 56 -5.78 -9.60 14.86
CA VAL A 56 -4.54 -9.54 15.67
C VAL A 56 -4.15 -10.90 16.23
N THR A 57 -5.14 -11.73 16.61
CA THR A 57 -4.88 -13.06 17.14
C THR A 57 -4.27 -13.96 16.06
N ASP A 58 -3.06 -14.45 16.29
CA ASP A 58 -2.28 -15.26 15.33
C ASP A 58 -2.15 -14.60 13.93
N ASP A 59 -1.90 -13.29 13.89
CA ASP A 59 -1.86 -12.56 12.62
C ASP A 59 -0.78 -13.08 11.64
N LEU A 60 0.32 -13.64 12.16
CA LEU A 60 1.37 -14.21 11.31
C LEU A 60 1.05 -15.63 10.81
N GLY A 61 0.27 -16.42 11.54
CA GLY A 61 -0.28 -17.67 11.03
C GLY A 61 -1.33 -17.43 9.94
N LYS A 62 -2.18 -16.42 10.14
CA LYS A 62 -3.25 -16.07 9.19
C LYS A 62 -2.76 -15.30 7.97
N TYR A 63 -1.76 -14.44 8.14
CA TYR A 63 -1.19 -13.59 7.09
C TYR A 63 0.34 -13.72 7.08
N PRO A 64 0.92 -14.84 6.64
CA PRO A 64 2.35 -15.10 6.78
C PRO A 64 3.22 -14.31 5.79
N ARG A 65 2.68 -13.88 4.66
CA ARG A 65 3.41 -13.16 3.60
C ARG A 65 2.70 -11.89 3.18
N CYS A 66 3.50 -10.86 2.87
CA CYS A 66 3.03 -9.63 2.26
C CYS A 66 2.54 -9.89 0.83
N PRO A 67 1.30 -9.52 0.44
CA PRO A 67 0.77 -9.79 -0.90
C PRO A 67 1.47 -8.99 -2.00
N TYR A 68 2.10 -7.85 -1.64
CA TYR A 68 2.74 -6.96 -2.61
C TYR A 68 4.15 -7.38 -3.02
N CYS A 69 4.93 -7.87 -2.06
CA CYS A 69 6.34 -8.16 -2.28
C CYS A 69 6.73 -9.63 -2.05
N GLY A 70 5.85 -10.42 -1.42
CA GLY A 70 6.08 -11.83 -1.08
C GLY A 70 6.98 -12.06 0.13
N MET A 71 7.47 -11.02 0.81
CA MET A 71 8.31 -11.16 2.01
C MET A 71 7.51 -11.80 3.16
N MET A 72 8.16 -12.67 3.92
CA MET A 72 7.58 -13.31 5.09
C MET A 72 7.47 -12.30 6.23
N ARG A 73 6.26 -12.01 6.70
CA ARG A 73 6.02 -10.98 7.71
C ARG A 73 6.70 -11.31 9.05
N GLY A 74 6.81 -12.60 9.39
CA GLY A 74 7.54 -13.05 10.58
C GLY A 74 9.06 -12.81 10.54
N MET A 75 9.66 -12.62 9.36
CA MET A 75 11.08 -12.24 9.23
C MET A 75 11.31 -10.73 9.34
N PHE A 76 10.22 -9.93 9.26
CA PHE A 76 10.25 -8.48 9.36
C PHE A 76 9.28 -7.99 10.43
N PRO A 77 9.38 -8.52 11.68
CA PRO A 77 8.36 -8.33 12.69
C PRO A 77 8.25 -6.87 13.15
N ALA A 78 9.34 -6.10 13.09
CA ALA A 78 9.37 -4.70 13.53
C ALA A 78 8.89 -3.69 12.47
N SER A 79 8.91 -4.04 11.19
CA SER A 79 8.48 -3.14 10.13
C SER A 79 7.08 -3.46 9.60
N ARG A 80 6.53 -4.64 9.89
CA ARG A 80 5.22 -5.10 9.40
C ARG A 80 4.06 -4.21 9.87
N HIS A 81 3.02 -4.22 9.04
CA HIS A 81 1.72 -3.62 9.34
C HIS A 81 0.59 -4.65 9.15
N LEU A 82 -0.55 -4.36 9.76
CA LEU A 82 -1.81 -5.08 9.57
C LEU A 82 -2.91 -4.04 9.41
N ILE A 83 -3.44 -3.91 8.20
CA ILE A 83 -4.50 -2.95 7.87
C ILE A 83 -5.83 -3.69 7.95
N VAL A 84 -6.76 -3.17 8.73
CA VAL A 84 -8.15 -3.64 8.80
C VAL A 84 -9.00 -2.57 8.13
N TYR A 85 -9.74 -2.93 7.09
CA TYR A 85 -10.64 -2.04 6.39
C TYR A 85 -12.04 -2.05 7.03
N GLU A 86 -12.86 -1.04 6.71
CA GLU A 86 -14.23 -0.89 7.24
C GLU A 86 -15.15 -2.07 6.93
N ASN A 87 -14.90 -2.79 5.83
CA ASN A 87 -15.61 -4.00 5.45
C ASN A 87 -15.03 -5.28 6.09
N ASP A 88 -14.24 -5.14 7.17
CA ASP A 88 -13.54 -6.19 7.90
C ASP A 88 -12.57 -7.04 7.05
N THR A 89 -12.23 -6.60 5.84
CA THR A 89 -11.13 -7.20 5.08
C THR A 89 -9.78 -6.76 5.64
N VAL A 90 -8.81 -7.68 5.59
CA VAL A 90 -7.53 -7.51 6.28
C VAL A 90 -6.36 -7.72 5.33
N ASP A 91 -5.42 -6.77 5.38
CA ASP A 91 -4.19 -6.81 4.61
C ASP A 91 -2.95 -6.81 5.51
N GLY A 92 -2.25 -7.95 5.53
CA GLY A 92 -0.98 -8.09 6.21
C GLY A 92 0.17 -7.68 5.31
N THR A 93 0.84 -6.57 5.61
CA THR A 93 2.00 -6.09 4.84
C THR A 93 3.30 -6.20 5.64
N CYS A 94 4.46 -6.25 4.95
CA CYS A 94 5.76 -6.41 5.59
C CYS A 94 6.44 -5.09 5.97
N SER A 95 5.91 -3.95 5.51
CA SER A 95 6.50 -2.63 5.73
C SER A 95 5.51 -1.52 5.45
N ILE A 96 5.78 -0.32 5.98
CA ILE A 96 4.98 0.87 5.65
C ILE A 96 5.00 1.21 4.15
N HIS A 97 6.07 0.84 3.43
CA HIS A 97 6.11 0.96 1.97
C HIS A 97 5.03 0.09 1.31
N CYS A 98 4.89 -1.16 1.74
CA CYS A 98 3.82 -2.04 1.23
C CYS A 98 2.44 -1.63 1.77
N ALA A 99 2.34 -1.10 3.00
CA ALA A 99 1.11 -0.53 3.53
C ALA A 99 0.63 0.66 2.68
N ALA A 100 1.55 1.54 2.26
CA ALA A 100 1.24 2.67 1.38
C ALA A 100 0.68 2.21 0.02
N ILE A 101 1.20 1.11 -0.54
CA ILE A 101 0.64 0.49 -1.76
C ILE A 101 -0.81 0.03 -1.50
N SER A 102 -1.06 -0.65 -0.39
CA SER A 102 -2.40 -1.11 -0.02
C SER A 102 -3.39 0.04 0.06
N LEU A 103 -3.05 1.06 0.85
CA LEU A 103 -3.91 2.22 1.07
C LEU A 103 -4.16 3.02 -0.23
N ALA A 104 -3.17 3.10 -1.13
CA ALA A 104 -3.34 3.79 -2.41
C ALA A 104 -4.18 2.99 -3.43
N LEU A 105 -4.25 1.68 -3.29
CA LEU A 105 -5.00 0.80 -4.19
C LEU A 105 -6.45 0.57 -3.73
N ASN A 106 -6.70 0.63 -2.42
CA ASN A 106 -7.99 0.35 -1.81
C ASN A 106 -8.69 1.63 -1.34
N MET A 107 -8.75 2.66 -2.20
CA MET A 107 -9.23 4.01 -1.83
C MET A 107 -10.66 4.05 -1.28
N ASP A 108 -11.50 3.13 -1.77
CA ASP A 108 -12.92 3.06 -1.44
C ASP A 108 -13.21 2.16 -0.24
N ALA A 109 -12.19 1.46 0.27
CA ALA A 109 -12.25 0.77 1.54
C ALA A 109 -11.49 1.60 2.58
N GLY A 110 -12.21 2.35 3.40
CA GLY A 110 -11.60 3.14 4.47
C GLY A 110 -10.86 2.24 5.47
N PRO A 111 -9.69 2.63 6.00
CA PRO A 111 -9.05 1.89 7.08
C PRO A 111 -9.86 2.06 8.38
N LYS A 112 -10.30 0.95 8.96
CA LYS A 112 -10.93 0.88 10.29
C LYS A 112 -9.89 0.95 11.40
N THR A 113 -8.80 0.22 11.26
CA THR A 113 -7.66 0.25 12.20
C THR A 113 -6.40 -0.19 11.47
N ILE A 114 -5.27 0.45 11.77
CA ILE A 114 -3.96 0.05 11.22
C ILE A 114 -3.05 -0.25 12.39
N TYR A 115 -2.54 -1.48 12.43
CA TYR A 115 -1.56 -1.90 13.43
C TYR A 115 -0.16 -1.94 12.82
N ALA A 116 0.86 -1.73 13.65
CA ALA A 116 2.26 -1.97 13.32
C ALA A 116 2.96 -2.76 14.41
N GLY A 117 4.02 -3.49 14.03
CA GLY A 117 4.88 -4.13 15.02
C GLY A 117 5.62 -3.09 15.85
N ASP A 118 5.56 -3.22 17.18
CA ASP A 118 6.30 -2.34 18.09
C ASP A 118 7.81 -2.66 18.06
N ALA A 119 8.57 -1.84 17.35
CA ALA A 119 10.01 -1.99 17.25
C ALA A 119 10.74 -1.81 18.60
N GLY A 120 10.11 -1.15 19.57
CA GLY A 120 10.63 -0.98 20.93
C GLY A 120 10.35 -2.14 21.87
N ALA A 121 9.48 -3.09 21.50
CA ALA A 121 9.18 -4.25 22.32
C ALA A 121 10.36 -5.21 22.41
N GLU A 122 10.46 -5.92 23.54
CA GLU A 122 11.42 -7.00 23.71
C GLU A 122 11.00 -8.25 22.91
N GLY A 123 11.96 -9.17 22.70
CA GLY A 123 11.73 -10.39 21.93
C GLY A 123 11.89 -10.22 20.41
N GLU A 124 12.04 -11.34 19.71
CA GLU A 124 12.15 -11.36 18.24
C GLU A 124 10.82 -10.98 17.59
N MET A 125 9.72 -11.51 18.14
CA MET A 125 8.39 -11.23 17.65
C MET A 125 7.86 -9.94 18.25
N LYS A 126 7.64 -8.92 17.41
CA LYS A 126 7.10 -7.64 17.86
C LYS A 126 5.58 -7.71 17.96
N PRO A 127 4.98 -7.38 19.11
CA PRO A 127 3.54 -7.30 19.25
C PRO A 127 2.98 -6.18 18.37
N LEU A 128 1.73 -6.33 17.94
CA LEU A 128 1.02 -5.28 17.21
C LEU A 128 0.48 -4.23 18.19
N ALA A 129 0.62 -2.96 17.84
CA ALA A 129 -0.02 -1.83 18.50
C ALA A 129 -0.71 -0.94 17.45
N ASP A 130 -1.74 -0.22 17.87
CA ASP A 130 -2.47 0.71 17.00
C ASP A 130 -1.58 1.88 16.61
N THR A 131 -1.39 2.07 15.31
CA THR A 131 -0.53 3.12 14.76
C THR A 131 -1.00 4.53 15.11
N ALA A 132 -2.27 4.73 15.43
CA ALA A 132 -2.80 6.01 15.88
C ALA A 132 -2.14 6.51 17.19
N ALA A 133 -1.59 5.61 18.00
CA ALA A 133 -0.91 5.93 19.26
C ALA A 133 0.62 5.76 19.19
N MET A 134 1.18 5.39 18.04
CA MET A 134 2.61 5.07 17.92
C MET A 134 3.43 6.27 17.44
N THR A 135 4.71 6.29 17.81
CA THR A 135 5.71 7.21 17.27
C THR A 135 6.57 6.48 16.24
N TYR A 136 6.70 7.04 15.05
CA TYR A 136 7.58 6.55 14.00
C TYR A 136 8.95 7.21 14.09
N VAL A 137 10.01 6.40 13.98
CA VAL A 137 11.37 6.87 13.73
C VAL A 137 11.67 6.72 12.24
N ILE A 138 11.77 7.85 11.54
CA ILE A 138 12.18 7.93 10.14
C ILE A 138 13.68 8.20 10.11
N ASP A 139 14.47 7.19 9.76
CA ASP A 139 15.92 7.20 9.92
C ASP A 139 16.63 6.99 8.56
N PRO A 140 17.21 8.05 7.97
CA PRO A 140 17.91 7.95 6.69
C PRO A 140 19.29 7.30 6.80
N ALA A 141 19.84 7.14 8.01
CA ALA A 141 21.11 6.44 8.23
C ALA A 141 20.93 4.91 8.25
N LYS A 142 19.69 4.42 8.35
CA LYS A 142 19.36 2.99 8.39
C LYS A 142 18.54 2.57 7.16
N PRO A 143 18.83 1.39 6.56
CA PRO A 143 18.02 0.87 5.47
C PRO A 143 16.63 0.46 5.96
N GLY A 144 15.61 0.70 5.12
CA GLY A 144 14.23 0.28 5.40
C GLY A 144 13.86 -1.07 4.78
N THR A 145 12.69 -1.58 5.16
CA THR A 145 12.10 -2.78 4.52
C THR A 145 11.34 -2.35 3.27
N MET A 146 11.83 -2.74 2.10
CA MET A 146 11.33 -2.28 0.78
C MET A 146 11.50 -0.77 0.55
N SER A 147 12.37 -0.10 1.30
CA SER A 147 12.67 1.33 1.12
C SER A 147 14.14 1.64 1.40
N ALA A 148 14.64 2.76 0.88
CA ALA A 148 15.98 3.24 1.19
C ALA A 148 16.10 3.74 2.65
N VAL A 149 15.04 4.38 3.17
CA VAL A 149 15.00 5.00 4.50
C VAL A 149 14.15 4.14 5.44
N SER A 150 14.69 3.86 6.63
CA SER A 150 13.99 3.12 7.68
C SER A 150 12.83 3.93 8.26
N LYS A 151 11.71 3.25 8.55
CA LYS A 151 10.49 3.81 9.15
C LYS A 151 9.92 2.75 10.09
N LEU A 152 10.30 2.82 11.37
CA LEU A 152 9.87 1.85 12.38
C LEU A 152 8.93 2.51 13.38
N ALA A 153 7.90 1.77 13.79
CA ALA A 153 6.89 2.23 14.73
C ALA A 153 7.24 1.81 16.15
N TYR A 154 6.99 2.69 17.12
CA TYR A 154 7.25 2.44 18.53
C TYR A 154 5.99 2.79 19.34
N ALA A 155 5.52 1.85 20.16
CA ALA A 155 4.41 2.11 21.07
C ALA A 155 4.81 3.03 22.23
N ASP A 156 6.08 2.96 22.64
CA ASP A 156 6.67 3.83 23.64
C ASP A 156 7.53 4.92 22.97
N ARG A 157 7.13 6.19 23.16
CA ARG A 157 7.84 7.35 22.61
C ARG A 157 9.28 7.43 23.11
N THR A 158 9.55 7.08 24.38
CA THR A 158 10.91 7.15 24.94
C THR A 158 11.85 6.16 24.25
N LYS A 159 11.34 5.00 23.86
CA LYS A 159 12.08 4.02 23.05
C LYS A 159 12.31 4.51 21.63
N ALA A 160 11.34 5.24 21.05
CA ALA A 160 11.51 5.89 19.75
C ALA A 160 12.65 6.92 19.78
N GLU A 161 12.65 7.79 20.79
CA GLU A 161 13.68 8.80 21.02
C GLU A 161 15.06 8.17 21.20
N ALA A 162 15.15 7.08 21.98
CA ALA A 162 16.41 6.35 22.17
C ALA A 162 16.90 5.63 20.91
N ALA A 163 16.01 5.21 20.00
CA ALA A 163 16.37 4.51 18.77
C ALA A 163 16.76 5.44 17.61
N ALA A 164 16.39 6.72 17.69
CA ALA A 164 16.67 7.73 16.67
C ALA A 164 18.17 8.02 16.55
N SER A 165 18.74 7.83 15.36
CA SER A 165 20.11 8.28 15.09
C SER A 165 20.17 9.81 14.93
N ALA A 166 21.39 10.34 14.87
CA ALA A 166 21.59 11.70 14.39
C ALA A 166 20.97 11.86 12.99
N GLY A 167 20.08 12.85 12.83
CA GLY A 167 19.35 13.11 11.58
C GLY A 167 18.06 12.30 11.37
N ALA A 168 17.70 11.41 12.29
CA ALA A 168 16.39 10.77 12.26
C ALA A 168 15.29 11.75 12.71
N THR A 169 14.08 11.54 12.19
CA THR A 169 12.90 12.34 12.53
C THR A 169 11.89 11.48 13.28
N LEU A 170 11.36 12.01 14.39
CA LEU A 170 10.21 11.42 15.07
C LEU A 170 8.93 11.98 14.46
N ALA A 171 8.01 11.09 14.10
CA ALA A 171 6.80 11.40 13.35
C ALA A 171 5.62 10.57 13.86
N ASP A 172 4.40 10.96 13.49
CA ASP A 172 3.22 10.11 13.60
C ASP A 172 3.10 9.18 12.38
N PHE A 173 2.03 8.38 12.33
CA PHE A 173 1.74 7.50 11.22
C PHE A 173 1.57 8.26 9.89
N ASP A 174 0.83 9.37 9.90
CA ASP A 174 0.50 10.12 8.68
C ASP A 174 1.75 10.71 8.02
N ALA A 175 2.65 11.29 8.80
CA ALA A 175 3.92 11.80 8.28
C ALA A 175 4.84 10.66 7.80
N ALA A 176 4.86 9.51 8.49
CA ALA A 176 5.62 8.34 8.03
C ALA A 176 5.05 7.75 6.73
N LEU A 177 3.72 7.71 6.59
CA LEU A 177 3.01 7.27 5.39
C LEU A 177 3.27 8.24 4.22
N MET A 178 3.19 9.55 4.45
CA MET A 178 3.54 10.56 3.45
C MET A 178 4.98 10.39 2.97
N ALA A 179 5.94 10.18 3.89
CA ALA A 179 7.33 9.92 3.52
C ALA A 179 7.45 8.64 2.65
N ALA A 180 6.70 7.58 2.96
CA ALA A 180 6.66 6.37 2.16
C ALA A 180 6.11 6.63 0.74
N TYR A 181 5.07 7.45 0.59
CA TYR A 181 4.55 7.84 -0.72
C TYR A 181 5.53 8.64 -1.56
N VAL A 182 6.19 9.63 -0.96
CA VAL A 182 7.16 10.50 -1.67
C VAL A 182 8.38 9.71 -2.15
N GLU A 183 8.83 8.73 -1.37
CA GLU A 183 10.00 7.91 -1.70
C GLU A 183 9.69 6.74 -2.65
N MET A 184 8.42 6.34 -2.76
CA MET A 184 7.91 5.18 -3.50
C MET A 184 8.51 5.04 -4.90
N ALA A 185 8.62 6.14 -5.65
CA ALA A 185 9.13 6.13 -7.02
C ALA A 185 10.61 5.71 -7.09
N LYS A 186 11.43 6.22 -6.16
CA LYS A 186 12.86 5.88 -6.07
C LYS A 186 13.02 4.44 -5.60
N ASP A 187 12.28 4.06 -4.55
CA ASP A 187 12.30 2.70 -4.01
C ASP A 187 11.90 1.67 -5.07
N THR A 188 10.79 1.91 -5.79
CA THR A 188 10.29 1.02 -6.84
C THR A 188 11.30 0.84 -7.98
N THR A 189 11.99 1.91 -8.38
CA THR A 189 13.03 1.84 -9.40
C THR A 189 14.18 0.94 -8.96
N MET A 190 14.67 1.11 -7.72
CA MET A 190 15.72 0.28 -7.17
C MET A 190 15.28 -1.18 -7.01
N ILE A 191 14.07 -1.43 -6.51
CA ILE A 191 13.51 -2.77 -6.32
C ILE A 191 13.39 -3.49 -7.66
N ARG A 192 12.86 -2.84 -8.70
CA ARG A 192 12.73 -3.41 -10.04
C ARG A 192 14.08 -3.80 -10.62
N LYS A 193 15.09 -2.94 -10.50
CA LYS A 193 16.47 -3.24 -10.92
C LYS A 193 17.01 -4.50 -10.22
N ARG A 194 16.99 -4.51 -8.88
CA ARG A 194 17.48 -5.65 -8.07
C ARG A 194 16.75 -6.95 -8.38
N ARG A 195 15.41 -6.90 -8.54
CA ARG A 195 14.61 -8.09 -8.87
C ARG A 195 14.87 -8.58 -10.30
N GLY A 196 15.11 -7.67 -11.26
CA GLY A 196 15.50 -8.01 -12.62
C GLY A 196 16.84 -8.73 -12.67
N GLU A 197 17.85 -8.18 -11.99
CA GLU A 197 19.18 -8.79 -11.83
C GLU A 197 19.08 -10.18 -11.19
N LYS A 198 18.35 -10.30 -10.07
CA LYS A 198 18.14 -11.59 -9.40
C LYS A 198 17.43 -12.61 -10.27
N ARG A 199 16.41 -12.21 -11.05
CA ARG A 199 15.73 -13.12 -11.98
C ARG A 199 16.68 -13.62 -13.07
N HIS A 200 17.49 -12.72 -13.63
CA HIS A 200 18.49 -13.09 -14.63
C HIS A 200 19.52 -14.08 -14.06
N GLU A 201 20.07 -13.81 -12.87
CA GLU A 201 20.98 -14.72 -12.16
C GLU A 201 20.38 -16.11 -11.95
N MET A 202 19.08 -16.17 -11.64
CA MET A 202 18.35 -17.43 -11.40
C MET A 202 17.79 -18.07 -12.68
N GLY A 203 18.07 -17.52 -13.86
CA GLY A 203 17.53 -18.02 -15.14
C GLY A 203 16.00 -17.97 -15.23
N MET A 204 15.34 -17.10 -14.47
CA MET A 204 13.89 -17.00 -14.41
C MET A 204 13.34 -16.10 -15.51
N LYS A 205 12.30 -16.58 -16.22
CA LYS A 205 11.49 -15.75 -17.11
C LYS A 205 10.69 -14.68 -16.35
N MET A 206 10.13 -13.73 -17.08
CA MET A 206 9.20 -12.76 -16.52
C MET A 206 7.89 -13.44 -16.09
N PRO A 207 7.26 -13.01 -14.98
CA PRO A 207 5.94 -13.50 -14.62
C PRO A 207 4.94 -13.23 -15.74
N GLY A 208 4.16 -14.24 -16.14
CA GLY A 208 3.14 -14.12 -17.17
C GLY A 208 3.65 -14.12 -18.61
N SER A 209 4.96 -14.27 -18.86
CA SER A 209 5.48 -14.58 -20.19
C SER A 209 5.53 -16.09 -20.39
N ASN A 210 4.80 -16.63 -21.38
CA ASN A 210 4.91 -18.03 -21.82
C ASN A 210 6.32 -18.32 -22.38
#